data_AF-W7S3F7-F1
#
_entry.id   AF-W7S3F7-F1
#
_cell.length_a   1.000
_cell.length_b   1.000
_cell.length_c   1.000
_cell.angle_alpha   90.00
_cell.angle_beta   90.00
_cell.angle_gamma   90.00
#
_symmetry.space_group_name_H-M   'P 1'
#
loop_
_entity.id
_entity.type
_entity.pdbx_description
1 polymer ?
#
loop_
_entity_poly.entity_id
_entity_poly.type
_entity_poly.pdbx_seq_one_letter_code
_entity_poly.pdbx_strand_id
1 'polypeptide(L)' 'MWCINEEEEDLVPYAAVGDGGNVICCIPTLNTAVAISSLFMVNAPDRGLFIKEHIIPTLMR' A
#
# COMPACT_ATOMS: atom_id res chain seq x y z
N MET A 1 12.80 -2.80 2.62
CA MET A 1 12.99 -1.34 2.82
C MET A 1 11.60 -0.73 2.94
N TRP A 2 11.37 0.18 3.88
CA TRP A 2 10.09 0.89 4.00
C TRP A 2 10.17 2.21 3.23
N CYS A 3 9.18 2.46 2.40
CA CYS A 3 8.96 3.71 1.69
C CYS A 3 7.89 4.51 2.44
N ILE A 4 8.13 5.81 2.59
CA ILE A 4 7.22 6.77 3.21
C ILE A 4 6.79 7.73 2.11
N ASN A 5 5.49 7.91 1.92
CA ASN A 5 5.01 8.95 1.02
C ASN A 5 4.74 10.23 1.83
N GLU A 6 5.69 11.16 1.79
CA GLU A 6 5.62 12.43 2.53
C GLU A 6 4.72 13.48 1.84
N GLU A 7 4.34 13.25 0.58
CA GLU A 7 3.49 14.19 -0.18
C GLU A 7 2.00 14.09 0.16
N GLU A 8 1.58 13.07 0.93
CA GLU A 8 0.19 12.89 1.36
C GLU A 8 0.03 13.26 2.83
N GLU A 9 -0.08 14.57 3.10
CA GLU A 9 -0.19 15.15 4.45
C GLU A 9 -1.28 14.50 5.33
N ASP A 10 -2.40 14.08 4.73
CA ASP A 10 -3.56 13.55 5.46
C ASP A 10 -3.56 12.02 5.61
N LEU A 11 -2.67 11.30 4.91
CA LEU A 11 -2.75 9.84 4.77
C LEU A 11 -1.41 9.12 4.87
N VAL A 12 -0.34 9.78 5.34
CA VAL A 12 1.06 9.27 5.42
C VAL A 12 1.13 7.75 5.61
N PRO A 13 1.18 6.96 4.51
CA PRO A 13 1.21 5.53 4.59
C PRO A 13 2.66 5.07 4.63
N TYR A 14 2.95 4.11 5.50
CA TYR A 14 4.24 3.42 5.51
C TYR A 14 4.11 2.13 4.73
N ALA A 15 4.84 1.95 3.64
CA ALA A 15 4.75 0.75 2.83
C ALA A 15 6.10 0.08 2.61
N ALA A 16 6.17 -1.24 2.75
CA ALA A 16 7.29 -2.03 2.26
C ALA A 16 6.83 -2.87 1.08
N VAL A 17 7.57 -2.73 -0.04
CA VAL A 17 7.33 -3.48 -1.28
C VAL A 17 8.40 -4.56 -1.39
N GLY A 18 7.96 -5.79 -1.63
CA GLY A 18 8.79 -6.95 -1.90
C GLY A 18 8.59 -7.46 -3.33
N ASP A 19 9.42 -8.42 -3.72
CA ASP A 19 9.38 -9.01 -5.05
C ASP A 19 8.03 -9.63 -5.38
N GLY A 20 7.71 -9.66 -6.68
CA GLY A 20 6.47 -10.26 -7.18
C GLY A 20 5.20 -9.47 -6.85
N GLY A 21 5.32 -8.22 -6.42
CA GLY A 21 4.19 -7.36 -6.08
C GLY A 21 3.61 -7.63 -4.68
N ASN A 22 4.42 -8.18 -3.77
CA ASN A 22 4.06 -8.28 -2.36
C ASN A 22 4.18 -6.89 -1.72
N VAL A 23 3.18 -6.48 -0.95
CA VAL A 23 3.18 -5.18 -0.26
C VAL A 23 2.59 -5.34 1.14
N ILE A 24 3.24 -4.71 2.13
CA ILE A 24 2.61 -4.37 3.40
C ILE A 24 2.55 -2.86 3.51
N CYS A 25 1.37 -2.31 3.77
CA CYS A 25 1.12 -0.87 3.90
C CYS A 25 0.35 -0.58 5.19
N CYS A 26 0.91 0.26 6.04
CA CYS A 26 0.29 0.71 7.29
C CYS A 26 -0.31 2.11 7.07
N ILE A 27 -1.58 2.28 7.45
CA ILE A 27 -2.33 3.54 7.32
C ILE A 27 -2.76 3.96 8.74
N PRO A 28 -1.96 4.78 9.44
CA PRO A 28 -2.20 5.12 10.85
C PRO A 28 -3.53 5.84 11.08
N THR A 29 -3.92 6.73 10.18
CA THR A 29 -5.16 7.52 10.28
C THR A 29 -6.42 6.66 10.24
N LEU A 30 -6.33 5.46 9.66
CA LEU A 30 -7.41 4.48 9.63
C LEU A 30 -7.21 3.34 10.64
N ASN A 31 -6.17 3.38 11.47
CA ASN A 31 -5.77 2.29 12.36
C ASN A 31 -5.77 0.91 11.65
N THR A 32 -5.29 0.88 10.40
CA THR A 32 -5.44 -0.29 9.52
C THR A 32 -4.13 -0.61 8.83
N ALA A 33 -3.88 -1.91 8.61
CA ALA A 33 -2.80 -2.40 7.75
C ALA A 33 -3.38 -3.18 6.57
N VAL A 34 -2.82 -2.96 5.38
CA VAL A 34 -3.16 -3.65 4.14
C VAL A 34 -1.98 -4.55 3.76
N ALA A 35 -2.25 -5.84 3.56
CA ALA A 35 -1.28 -6.79 3.03
C ALA A 35 -1.76 -7.33 1.68
N ILE A 36 -0.92 -7.21 0.67
CA ILE A 36 -1.11 -7.84 -0.64
C ILE A 36 -0.04 -8.92 -0.77
N SER A 37 -0.47 -10.18 -0.86
CA SER A 37 0.41 -11.30 -1.12
C SER A 37 0.26 -11.79 -2.56
N SER A 38 1.37 -12.11 -3.21
CA SER A 38 1.40 -12.69 -4.54
C SER A 38 2.54 -13.70 -4.66
N LEU A 39 2.33 -14.73 -5.50
CA LEU A 39 3.44 -15.49 -6.05
C LEU A 39 4.33 -14.55 -6.88
N PHE A 40 5.58 -14.96 -7.13
CA PHE A 40 6.51 -14.17 -7.94
C PHE A 40 5.90 -13.86 -9.31
N MET A 41 5.74 -12.56 -9.57
CA MET A 41 5.18 -12.01 -10.80
C MET A 41 6.21 -11.03 -11.39
N VAL A 42 6.72 -11.38 -12.56
CA VAL A 42 7.56 -10.48 -13.36
C VAL A 42 6.69 -9.31 -13.82
N ASN A 43 7.15 -8.08 -13.59
CA ASN A 43 6.43 -6.84 -13.89
C ASN A 43 5.06 -6.74 -13.20
N ALA A 44 5.02 -7.01 -11.89
CA ALA A 44 3.79 -6.81 -11.11
C ALA A 44 3.24 -5.39 -11.29
N PRO A 45 1.92 -5.21 -11.51
CA PRO A 45 1.29 -3.89 -11.58
C PRO A 45 1.52 -3.08 -10.30
N ASP A 46 1.46 -1.75 -10.40
CA ASP A 46 1.65 -0.85 -9.27
C ASP A 46 0.59 -1.10 -8.18
N ARG A 47 1.03 -1.74 -7.09
CA ARG A 47 0.19 -2.05 -5.94
C ARG A 47 -0.02 -0.85 -5.03
N GLY A 48 0.89 0.13 -5.04
CA GLY A 48 0.72 1.37 -4.32
C GLY A 48 -0.47 2.17 -4.87
N LEU A 49 -0.54 2.31 -6.19
CA LEU A 49 -1.66 2.96 -6.87
C LEU A 49 -3.00 2.23 -6.59
N PHE A 50 -2.99 0.90 -6.66
CA PHE A 50 -4.18 0.09 -6.34
C PHE A 50 -4.68 0.31 -4.90
N ILE A 51 -3.76 0.34 -3.92
CA ILE A 51 -4.12 0.61 -2.52
C ILE A 51 -4.73 2.01 -2.39
N LYS A 52 -4.10 3.01 -3.02
CA LYS A 52 -4.54 4.41 -2.97
C LYS A 52 -5.89 4.64 -3.62
N GLU A 53 -6.10 4.15 -4.84
CA GLU A 53 -7.30 4.46 -5.64
C GLU A 53 -8.51 3.59 -5.28
N HIS A 54 -8.29 2.41 -4.68
CA HIS A 54 -9.37 1.45 -4.47
C HIS A 54 -9.50 0.96 -3.02
N ILE A 55 -8.41 0.63 -2.34
CA ILE A 55 -8.48 0.06 -0.98
C ILE A 55 -8.79 1.15 0.05
N ILE A 56 -8.00 2.23 0.11
CA ILE A 56 -8.23 3.34 1.05
C ILE A 56 -9.66 3.91 0.93
N PRO A 57 -10.16 4.25 -0.28
CA PRO A 57 -11.53 4.75 -0.44
C PRO A 57 -12.61 3.75 -0.05
N THR A 58 -12.31 2.44 -0.03
CA THR A 58 -13.27 1.42 0.42
C THR A 58 -13.31 1.32 1.94
N LEU A 59 -12.17 1.51 2.62
CA LEU A 59 -12.06 1.49 4.08
C LEU A 59 -12.63 2.75 4.75
N MET A 60 -12.73 3.85 4.02
CA MET A 60 -13.29 5.12 4.51
C MET A 60 -14.82 5.24 4.31
N ARG A 61 -15.47 4.21 3.77
CA ARG A 61 -16.94 4.18 3.60
C ARG A 61 -17.67 3.70 4.85
#